data_AF-T0RUC0-F1
#
_entry.id   AF-T0RUC0-F1
#
_cell.length_a   1.000
_cell.length_b   1.000
_cell.length_c   1.000
_cell.angle_alpha   90.00
_cell.angle_beta   90.00
_cell.angle_gamma   90.00
#
_symmetry.space_group_name_H-M   'P 1'
#
loop_
_entity.id
_entity.type
_entity.pdbx_description
1 polymer ?
#
loop_
_entity_poly.entity_id
_entity_poly.type
_entity_poly.pdbx_seq_one_letter_code
_entity_poly.pdbx_strand_id
1 'polypeptide(L)'
;MEFLHLRPNDIIVHQGDVGETCFIVISGQVGIHVRSPDEQDAFARAGGRRDFLPDPLTCQQEQDAAHQAATRKPSFQVGARRQSNFVPPPPPRPVVTPESLARCGNKVTTLRSGATFGEICLIEPDSKRTATAIVDASCSMANLIVLSASSYAKMTRSQRTEGTISDHIAFLAQMHLFKTWSKMQLMRLASSLRFMVFAPQQYILRKNVDVEYFYMLLGGEAKEVSCVSFHEDITTGIAVKTAEHKVTAELTHLSKFDVAGEGLVLGKKVHLCPVDVKAESTVVALGLSKKLFGMYFLGGNASHRHVQHSAKILRQLYDARQHWREARVQQALTYPEYMVQITAKMMRLSGNICMQCGRRTHVAGDVLCLSETSQRHHPAVDHFGDKASNHIASLTDDENDDEAAAESSSEDGDTSRHDTRSLERHAVLKSYWKDAAKHGLTPRRPSTHSMPRVSSRRKPGPEMIAAVRASWPYQPFPSILTSTPH
;
A
#
# COMPACT_ATOMS: atom_id res chain seq x y z
N MET A 1 14.09 0.47 -23.18
CA MET A 1 15.27 -0.29 -23.63
C MET A 1 15.31 -0.12 -25.13
N GLU A 2 16.48 0.19 -25.67
CA GLU A 2 16.68 0.47 -27.09
C GLU A 2 17.72 -0.49 -27.68
N PHE A 3 17.65 -0.72 -28.98
CA PHE A 3 18.60 -1.57 -29.70
C PHE A 3 19.58 -0.69 -30.48
N LEU A 4 20.87 -0.92 -30.28
CA LEU A 4 21.94 -0.20 -30.93
C LEU A 4 22.75 -1.14 -31.82
N HIS A 5 22.90 -0.75 -33.08
CA HIS A 5 23.70 -1.46 -34.08
C HIS A 5 24.95 -0.64 -34.39
N LEU A 6 26.12 -1.18 -34.08
CA LEU A 6 27.40 -0.50 -34.23
C LEU A 6 28.32 -1.25 -35.18
N ARG A 7 29.15 -0.49 -35.90
CA ARG A 7 30.15 -1.00 -36.84
C ARG A 7 31.48 -1.25 -36.11
N PRO A 8 32.37 -2.09 -36.67
CA PRO A 8 33.73 -2.23 -36.16
C PRO A 8 34.42 -0.87 -35.99
N ASN A 9 35.14 -0.72 -34.88
CA ASN A 9 35.82 0.50 -34.43
C ASN A 9 34.92 1.65 -33.96
N ASP A 10 33.59 1.47 -33.91
CA ASP A 10 32.73 2.46 -33.28
C ASP A 10 33.02 2.52 -31.77
N ILE A 11 33.20 3.73 -31.25
CA ILE A 11 33.35 3.97 -29.81
C ILE A 11 31.95 4.06 -29.20
N ILE A 12 31.74 3.30 -28.12
CA ILE A 12 30.45 3.21 -27.43
C ILE A 12 30.40 4.23 -26.28
N VAL A 13 31.45 4.27 -25.46
CA VAL A 13 31.61 5.22 -24.34
C VAL A 13 33.09 5.53 -24.14
N HIS A 14 33.41 6.71 -23.62
CA HIS A 14 34.78 7.09 -23.25
C HIS A 14 35.01 7.09 -21.73
N GLN A 15 36.23 6.72 -21.34
CA GLN A 15 36.69 6.88 -19.97
C GLN A 15 36.68 8.34 -19.53
N GLY A 16 36.04 8.60 -18.39
CA GLY A 16 35.87 9.91 -17.77
C GLY A 16 34.56 10.62 -18.09
N ASP A 17 33.78 10.14 -19.06
CA ASP A 17 32.46 10.68 -19.35
C ASP A 17 31.47 10.39 -18.21
N VAL A 18 30.50 11.27 -18.00
CA VAL A 18 29.40 10.99 -17.09
C VAL A 18 28.54 9.89 -17.70
N GLY A 19 28.33 8.80 -16.97
CA GLY A 19 27.54 7.67 -17.43
C GLY A 19 26.05 7.92 -17.21
N GLU A 20 25.24 7.65 -18.23
CA GLU A 20 23.77 7.70 -18.12
C GLU A 20 23.09 6.43 -18.62
N THR A 21 23.86 5.48 -19.16
CA THR A 21 23.36 4.30 -19.87
C THR A 21 24.14 3.05 -19.50
N CYS A 22 23.46 1.91 -19.43
CA CYS A 22 24.07 0.58 -19.30
C CYS A 22 23.85 -0.19 -20.59
N PHE A 23 24.83 -1.00 -20.98
CA PHE A 23 24.83 -1.74 -22.24
C PHE A 23 24.90 -3.24 -21.99
N ILE A 24 24.15 -3.99 -22.80
CA ILE A 24 24.16 -5.46 -22.83
C ILE A 24 24.55 -5.90 -24.24
N VAL A 25 25.62 -6.68 -24.37
CA VAL A 25 26.07 -7.20 -25.67
C VAL A 25 25.17 -8.36 -26.07
N ILE A 26 24.47 -8.25 -27.20
CA ILE A 26 23.64 -9.32 -27.75
C ILE A 26 24.45 -10.16 -28.74
N SER A 27 25.15 -9.50 -29.65
CA SER A 27 26.05 -10.16 -30.61
C SER A 27 27.21 -9.25 -31.00
N GLY A 28 28.33 -9.85 -31.40
CA GLY A 28 29.58 -9.14 -31.68
C GLY A 28 30.53 -9.12 -30.47
N GLN A 29 31.60 -8.33 -30.57
CA GLN A 29 32.61 -8.21 -29.51
C GLN A 29 32.93 -6.73 -29.25
N VAL A 30 33.17 -6.41 -27.97
CA VAL A 30 33.49 -5.05 -27.51
C VAL A 30 34.80 -5.09 -26.73
N GLY A 31 35.82 -4.36 -27.19
CA GLY A 31 37.08 -4.17 -26.49
C GLY A 31 37.00 -3.06 -25.46
N ILE A 32 37.45 -3.34 -24.24
CA ILE A 32 37.55 -2.37 -23.14
C ILE A 32 38.98 -1.88 -23.04
N HIS A 33 39.15 -0.56 -23.14
CA HIS A 33 40.43 0.13 -23.14
C HIS A 33 40.49 1.07 -21.93
N VAL A 34 41.62 1.05 -21.23
CA VAL A 34 41.82 1.85 -20.02
C VAL A 34 43.12 2.64 -20.17
N ARG A 35 43.02 3.95 -19.96
CA ARG A 35 44.16 4.85 -19.80
C ARG A 35 44.65 4.81 -18.36
N SER A 36 45.96 4.88 -18.19
CA SER A 36 46.55 5.15 -16.87
C SER A 36 46.12 6.53 -16.35
N PRO A 37 46.21 6.80 -15.04
CA PRO A 37 45.84 8.12 -14.49
C PRO A 37 46.59 9.28 -15.18
N ASP A 38 47.89 9.13 -15.42
CA ASP A 38 48.71 10.16 -16.08
C ASP A 38 48.29 10.40 -17.53
N GLU A 39 47.95 9.34 -18.27
CA GLU A 39 47.44 9.39 -19.64
C GLU A 39 46.05 10.05 -19.71
N GLN A 40 45.17 9.74 -18.75
CA GLN A 40 43.84 10.33 -18.67
C GLN A 40 43.92 11.84 -18.39
N ASP A 41 44.82 12.27 -17.50
CA ASP A 41 45.05 13.68 -17.21
C ASP A 41 45.65 14.43 -18.41
N ALA A 42 46.60 13.81 -19.11
CA ALA A 42 47.14 14.35 -20.36
C ALA A 42 46.06 14.48 -21.44
N PHE A 43 45.20 13.46 -21.58
CA PHE A 43 44.09 13.47 -22.53
C PHE A 43 43.06 14.58 -22.23
N ALA A 44 42.73 14.76 -20.95
CA ALA A 44 41.83 15.83 -20.50
C ALA A 44 42.42 17.22 -20.76
N ARG A 45 43.71 17.43 -20.45
CA ARG A 45 44.41 18.71 -20.68
C ARG A 45 44.56 19.06 -22.17
N ALA A 46 44.75 18.06 -23.03
CA ALA A 46 44.87 18.25 -24.47
C ALA A 46 43.54 18.54 -25.18
N GLY A 47 42.43 18.69 -24.44
CA GLY A 47 41.11 18.91 -25.03
C GLY A 47 40.62 17.72 -25.86
N GLY A 48 41.10 16.50 -25.56
CA GLY A 48 40.83 15.30 -26.37
C GLY A 48 39.36 14.90 -26.51
N ARG A 49 38.46 15.54 -25.74
CA ARG A 49 37.01 15.40 -25.87
C ARG A 49 36.40 16.19 -27.04
N ARG A 50 37.11 17.16 -27.62
CA ARG A 50 36.60 17.97 -28.74
C ARG A 50 36.42 17.16 -30.04
N ASP A 51 37.06 16.00 -30.11
CA ASP A 51 37.07 15.13 -31.30
C ASP A 51 35.93 14.09 -31.30
N PHE A 52 35.13 13.98 -30.22
CA PHE A 52 34.17 12.88 -30.03
C PHE A 52 32.80 13.38 -29.55
N LEU A 53 31.73 12.80 -30.10
CA LEU A 53 30.36 13.10 -29.68
C LEU A 53 30.06 12.49 -28.29
N PRO A 54 29.17 13.11 -27.50
CA PRO A 54 28.64 12.51 -26.28
C PRO A 54 27.85 11.22 -26.58
N ASP A 55 27.54 10.45 -25.53
CA ASP A 55 26.80 9.18 -25.56
C ASP A 55 25.66 9.23 -26.61
N PRO A 56 25.47 8.20 -27.47
CA PRO A 56 24.50 8.21 -28.57
C PRO A 56 23.09 8.73 -28.24
N LEU A 57 22.66 8.63 -26.97
CA LEU A 57 21.38 9.14 -26.48
C LEU A 57 21.39 10.64 -26.11
N THR A 58 22.53 11.23 -25.78
CA THR A 58 22.66 12.68 -25.53
C THR A 58 22.39 13.47 -26.82
N CYS A 59 22.82 12.95 -27.98
CA CYS A 59 22.56 13.58 -29.29
C CYS A 59 21.08 13.54 -29.72
N GLN A 60 20.31 12.51 -29.33
CA GLN A 60 18.87 12.47 -29.63
C GLN A 60 18.08 13.45 -28.77
N GLN A 61 18.42 13.58 -27.47
CA GLN A 61 17.78 14.58 -26.61
C GLN A 61 18.07 16.02 -27.03
N GLU A 62 19.28 16.32 -27.50
CA GLU A 62 19.62 17.65 -28.02
C GLU A 62 18.89 17.97 -29.34
N GLN A 63 18.70 16.97 -30.21
CA GLN A 63 17.91 17.10 -31.44
C GLN A 63 16.41 17.29 -31.15
N ASP A 64 15.86 16.58 -30.17
CA ASP A 64 14.46 16.73 -29.73
C ASP A 64 14.22 18.07 -29.02
N ALA A 65 15.19 18.55 -28.23
CA ALA A 65 15.15 19.87 -27.59
C ALA A 65 15.25 21.01 -28.62
N ALA A 66 16.09 20.85 -29.65
CA ALA A 66 16.17 21.80 -30.77
C ALA A 66 14.89 21.80 -31.62
N HIS A 67 14.27 20.64 -31.85
CA HIS A 67 12.98 20.52 -32.51
C HIS A 67 11.84 21.16 -31.70
N GLN A 68 11.84 21.01 -30.37
CA GLN A 68 10.86 21.67 -29.50
C GLN A 68 11.06 23.19 -29.40
N ALA A 69 12.31 23.67 -29.42
CA ALA A 69 12.62 25.10 -29.47
C ALA A 69 12.17 25.75 -30.81
N ALA A 70 12.25 25.01 -31.93
CA ALA A 70 11.77 25.49 -33.23
C ALA A 70 10.23 25.58 -33.31
N THR A 71 9.49 24.83 -32.48
CA THR A 71 8.01 24.88 -32.41
C THR A 71 7.44 26.01 -31.54
N ARG A 72 8.28 26.83 -30.90
CA ARG A 72 7.85 28.01 -30.13
C ARG A 72 8.21 29.32 -30.84
N LYS A 73 7.42 29.69 -31.86
CA LYS A 73 7.27 31.10 -32.26
C LYS A 73 5.80 31.48 -32.41
N PRO A 74 5.43 32.73 -32.06
CA PRO A 74 4.04 33.16 -31.93
C PRO A 74 3.39 33.39 -33.28
N SER A 75 2.10 33.10 -33.33
CA SER A 75 1.21 33.19 -34.49
C SER A 75 1.01 34.62 -34.98
N PHE A 76 1.35 34.92 -36.24
CA PHE A 76 0.65 35.90 -37.08
C PHE A 76 0.76 35.53 -38.58
N GLN A 77 -0.42 35.22 -39.14
CA GLN A 77 -0.95 35.31 -40.51
C GLN A 77 -0.15 34.96 -41.80
N VAL A 78 -0.79 34.05 -42.56
CA VAL A 78 -1.17 34.07 -44.01
C VAL A 78 -0.06 34.05 -45.08
N GLY A 79 -0.06 32.98 -45.90
CA GLY A 79 0.57 32.98 -47.23
C GLY A 79 1.13 31.62 -47.66
N ALA A 80 0.68 31.11 -48.80
CA ALA A 80 0.96 29.77 -49.31
C ALA A 80 2.43 29.51 -49.73
N ARG A 81 2.96 28.32 -49.39
CA ARG A 81 3.76 27.45 -50.29
C ARG A 81 4.04 26.11 -49.60
N ARG A 82 3.59 24.99 -50.19
CA ARG A 82 4.07 23.65 -49.83
C ARG A 82 5.56 23.55 -50.19
N GLN A 83 6.43 23.71 -49.20
CA GLN A 83 7.81 23.24 -49.29
C GLN A 83 7.88 21.86 -48.63
N SER A 84 8.36 20.88 -49.38
CA SER A 84 8.66 19.55 -48.90
C SER A 84 9.66 19.60 -47.75
N ASN A 85 9.33 18.98 -46.62
CA ASN A 85 10.26 18.71 -45.53
C ASN A 85 11.29 17.66 -45.99
N PHE A 86 12.28 18.08 -46.78
CA PHE A 86 13.46 17.27 -47.03
C PHE A 86 14.35 17.38 -45.80
N VAL A 87 14.29 16.37 -44.93
CA VAL A 87 15.25 16.19 -43.84
C VAL A 87 16.59 15.84 -44.49
N PRO A 88 17.65 16.65 -44.36
CA PRO A 88 18.97 16.27 -44.87
C PRO A 88 19.39 14.96 -44.19
N PRO A 89 20.07 14.04 -44.92
CA PRO A 89 20.63 12.86 -44.28
C PRO A 89 21.54 13.29 -43.11
N PRO A 90 21.54 12.55 -41.99
CA PRO A 90 22.39 12.87 -40.84
C PRO A 90 23.85 12.99 -41.30
N PRO A 91 24.63 13.92 -40.72
CA PRO A 91 26.03 14.08 -41.09
C PRO A 91 26.75 12.72 -40.98
N PRO A 92 27.62 12.38 -41.93
CA PRO A 92 28.37 11.13 -41.87
C PRO A 92 29.12 11.08 -40.53
N ARG A 93 28.90 10.00 -39.76
CA ARG A 93 29.62 9.79 -38.50
C ARG A 93 31.12 9.94 -38.78
N PRO A 94 31.86 10.73 -37.97
CA PRO A 94 33.29 10.92 -38.19
C PRO A 94 33.96 9.55 -38.24
N VAL A 95 34.69 9.30 -39.33
CA VAL A 95 35.43 8.06 -39.51
C VAL A 95 36.52 8.02 -38.44
N VAL A 96 36.34 7.15 -37.45
CA VAL A 96 37.30 6.95 -36.37
C VAL A 96 38.61 6.46 -37.00
N THR A 97 39.64 7.31 -37.01
CA THR A 97 40.95 6.96 -37.57
C THR A 97 41.70 6.01 -36.62
N PRO A 98 42.57 5.12 -37.12
CA PRO A 98 43.38 4.24 -36.26
C PRO A 98 44.19 4.98 -35.19
N GLU A 99 44.62 6.22 -35.48
CA GLU A 99 45.32 7.10 -34.54
C GLU A 99 44.44 7.54 -33.36
N SER A 100 43.13 7.71 -33.59
CA SER A 100 42.18 8.07 -32.53
C SER A 100 41.88 6.91 -31.58
N LEU A 101 41.93 5.67 -32.07
CA LEU A 101 41.80 4.45 -31.26
C LEU A 101 43.01 4.24 -30.34
N ALA A 102 44.22 4.58 -30.81
CA ALA A 102 45.44 4.51 -30.00
C ALA A 102 45.39 5.43 -28.77
N ARG A 103 44.63 6.53 -28.83
CA ARG A 103 44.44 7.48 -27.71
C ARG A 103 43.47 6.98 -26.64
N CYS A 104 42.84 5.81 -26.81
CA CYS A 104 41.85 5.27 -25.88
C CYS A 104 42.45 4.43 -24.74
N GLY A 105 43.78 4.26 -24.72
CA GLY A 105 44.50 3.48 -23.72
C GLY A 105 44.69 2.02 -24.13
N ASN A 106 45.29 1.22 -23.23
CA ASN A 106 45.59 -0.18 -23.51
C ASN A 106 44.32 -1.05 -23.45
N LYS A 107 44.20 -2.00 -24.39
CA LYS A 107 43.10 -2.98 -24.37
C LYS A 107 43.28 -3.93 -23.19
N VAL A 108 42.36 -3.89 -22.24
CA VAL A 108 42.39 -4.70 -21.01
C VAL A 108 41.61 -6.00 -21.18
N THR A 109 40.46 -5.96 -21.83
CA THR A 109 39.62 -7.15 -22.04
C THR A 109 38.70 -7.02 -23.24
N THR A 110 38.07 -8.13 -23.65
CA THR A 110 37.06 -8.19 -24.70
C THR A 110 35.79 -8.83 -24.17
N LEU A 111 34.68 -8.09 -24.26
CA LEU A 111 33.35 -8.53 -23.86
C LEU A 111 32.64 -9.23 -25.03
N ARG A 112 31.99 -10.35 -24.72
CA ARG A 112 31.23 -11.18 -25.68
C ARG A 112 29.73 -11.08 -25.42
N SER A 113 28.93 -11.68 -26.29
CA SER A 113 27.48 -11.84 -26.07
C SER A 113 27.12 -12.28 -24.65
N GLY A 114 26.13 -11.61 -24.06
CA GLY A 114 25.68 -11.80 -22.68
C GLY A 114 26.39 -10.91 -21.67
N ALA A 115 27.54 -10.31 -22.01
CA ALA A 115 28.24 -9.41 -21.11
C ALA A 115 27.52 -8.06 -20.98
N THR A 116 27.60 -7.48 -19.79
CA THR A 116 27.07 -6.16 -19.46
C THR A 116 28.19 -5.21 -19.07
N PHE A 117 28.03 -3.92 -19.38
CA PHE A 117 28.97 -2.89 -18.94
C PHE A 117 28.30 -1.54 -18.78
N GLY A 118 28.86 -0.71 -17.90
CA GLY A 118 28.35 0.63 -17.62
C GLY A 118 27.20 0.65 -16.61
N GLU A 119 27.00 -0.43 -15.85
CA GLU A 119 25.95 -0.60 -14.86
C GLU A 119 26.08 0.33 -13.64
N ILE A 120 27.28 0.83 -13.35
CA ILE A 120 27.55 1.70 -12.20
C ILE A 120 26.67 2.97 -12.24
N CYS A 121 26.43 3.53 -13.43
CA CYS A 121 25.59 4.72 -13.58
C CYS A 121 24.10 4.47 -13.33
N LEU A 122 23.68 3.22 -13.21
CA LEU A 122 22.32 2.88 -12.78
C LEU A 122 22.15 2.95 -11.25
N ILE A 123 23.26 2.93 -10.50
CA ILE A 123 23.29 2.90 -9.03
C ILE A 123 23.72 4.26 -8.49
N GLU A 124 24.81 4.82 -9.02
CA GLU A 124 25.39 6.08 -8.58
C GLU A 124 25.13 7.17 -9.61
N PRO A 125 24.29 8.18 -9.29
CA PRO A 125 24.10 9.33 -10.16
C PRO A 125 25.44 10.07 -10.33
N ASP A 126 25.66 10.62 -11.52
CA ASP A 126 26.87 11.37 -11.90
C ASP A 126 28.18 10.57 -11.87
N SER A 127 28.11 9.24 -11.80
CA SER A 127 29.31 8.39 -11.88
C SER A 127 29.99 8.51 -13.24
N LYS A 128 31.33 8.62 -13.22
CA LYS A 128 32.15 8.70 -14.43
C LYS A 128 32.49 7.30 -14.94
N ARG A 129 32.51 7.13 -16.27
CA ARG A 129 32.96 5.90 -16.93
C ARG A 129 34.41 5.62 -16.57
N THR A 130 34.68 4.39 -16.14
CA THR A 130 36.01 3.94 -15.72
C THR A 130 36.89 3.48 -16.88
N ALA A 131 36.30 3.22 -18.04
CA ALA A 131 36.99 2.71 -19.23
C ALA A 131 36.33 3.21 -20.52
N THR A 132 37.06 3.14 -21.63
CA THR A 132 36.57 3.38 -22.99
C THR A 132 36.17 2.05 -23.61
N ALA A 133 34.95 1.96 -24.16
CA ALA A 133 34.46 0.75 -24.81
C ALA A 133 34.35 0.95 -26.32
N ILE A 134 34.89 0.02 -27.10
CA ILE A 134 35.01 0.12 -28.57
C ILE A 134 34.58 -1.21 -29.20
N VAL A 135 33.85 -1.16 -30.31
CA VAL A 135 33.52 -2.38 -31.07
C VAL A 135 34.78 -2.97 -31.69
N ASP A 136 35.01 -4.25 -31.47
CA ASP A 136 36.21 -4.94 -31.96
C ASP A 136 36.27 -4.97 -33.49
N ALA A 137 37.43 -4.65 -34.06
CA ALA A 137 37.67 -4.64 -35.50
C ALA A 137 37.47 -6.02 -36.17
N SER A 138 37.58 -7.10 -35.40
CA SER A 138 37.37 -8.47 -35.87
C SER A 138 35.91 -8.82 -36.17
N CYS A 139 34.95 -7.97 -35.75
CA CYS A 139 33.53 -8.21 -35.92
C CYS A 139 32.93 -7.36 -37.05
N SER A 140 32.02 -7.92 -37.85
CA SER A 140 31.31 -7.16 -38.90
C SER A 140 30.34 -6.12 -38.33
N MET A 141 29.77 -6.38 -37.16
CA MET A 141 28.90 -5.48 -36.39
C MET A 141 28.77 -5.96 -34.94
N ALA A 142 28.38 -5.05 -34.05
CA ALA A 142 27.94 -5.38 -32.69
C ALA A 142 26.51 -4.88 -32.44
N ASN A 143 25.69 -5.73 -31.83
CA ASN A 143 24.31 -5.43 -31.47
C ASN A 143 24.23 -5.36 -29.94
N LEU A 144 23.73 -4.23 -29.43
CA LEU A 144 23.68 -3.93 -28.02
C LEU A 144 22.25 -3.56 -27.62
N ILE A 145 21.85 -3.91 -26.40
CA ILE A 145 20.69 -3.31 -25.74
C ILE A 145 21.17 -2.18 -24.85
N VAL A 146 20.54 -1.02 -24.98
CA VAL A 146 20.81 0.17 -24.17
C VAL A 146 19.70 0.36 -23.15
N LEU A 147 20.11 0.54 -21.90
CA LEU A 147 19.24 0.81 -20.77
C LEU A 147 19.68 2.12 -20.11
N SER A 148 18.91 3.20 -20.30
CA SER A 148 19.19 4.47 -19.63
C SER A 148 18.92 4.39 -18.13
N ALA A 149 19.67 5.14 -17.33
CA ALA A 149 19.50 5.30 -15.89
C ALA A 149 18.09 5.80 -15.57
N SER A 150 17.53 6.69 -16.39
CA SER A 150 16.15 7.16 -16.24
C SER A 150 15.11 6.06 -16.51
N SER A 151 15.32 5.20 -17.51
CA SER A 151 14.44 4.05 -17.79
C SER A 151 14.55 2.98 -16.71
N TYR A 152 15.77 2.70 -16.25
CA TYR A 152 16.02 1.78 -15.14
C TYR A 152 15.40 2.30 -13.85
N ALA A 153 15.56 3.59 -13.53
CA ALA A 153 14.94 4.22 -12.36
C ALA A 153 13.42 4.17 -12.45
N LYS A 154 12.81 4.35 -13.63
CA LYS A 154 11.36 4.19 -13.84
C LYS A 154 10.90 2.73 -13.67
N MET A 155 11.63 1.77 -14.23
CA MET A 155 11.31 0.33 -14.18
C MET A 155 11.52 -0.27 -12.79
N THR A 156 12.58 0.14 -12.09
CA THR A 156 12.84 -0.28 -10.71
C THR A 156 12.05 0.55 -9.70
N ARG A 157 11.50 1.72 -10.10
CA ARG A 157 10.52 2.44 -9.28
C ARG A 157 9.37 1.53 -8.94
N SER A 158 8.70 0.93 -9.93
CA SER A 158 7.56 0.03 -9.68
C SER A 158 7.92 -1.19 -8.82
N GLN A 159 9.17 -1.68 -8.90
CA GLN A 159 9.64 -2.75 -8.01
C GLN A 159 10.01 -2.29 -6.59
N ARG A 160 10.27 -1.00 -6.37
CA ARG A 160 10.44 -0.36 -5.05
C ARG A 160 9.17 0.34 -4.53
N THR A 161 8.12 0.48 -5.34
CA THR A 161 6.89 1.27 -5.06
C THR A 161 5.61 0.48 -5.31
N GLU A 162 5.48 -0.69 -4.71
CA GLU A 162 4.18 -1.01 -4.11
C GLU A 162 4.19 -0.44 -2.69
N GLY A 163 3.42 0.64 -2.49
CA GLY A 163 3.36 1.38 -1.22
C GLY A 163 4.40 2.50 -1.10
N THR A 164 4.21 3.61 -1.84
CA THR A 164 5.00 4.81 -1.54
C THR A 164 4.72 5.26 -0.10
N ILE A 165 5.66 5.95 0.56
CA ILE A 165 5.40 6.55 1.88
C ILE A 165 4.14 7.43 1.84
N SER A 166 3.87 8.08 0.70
CA SER A 166 2.64 8.84 0.48
C SER A 166 1.38 7.97 0.54
N ASP A 167 1.39 6.79 -0.08
CA ASP A 167 0.26 5.84 -0.04
C ASP A 167 0.06 5.29 1.38
N HIS A 168 1.15 5.01 2.10
CA HIS A 168 1.08 4.61 3.50
C HIS A 168 0.44 5.71 4.35
N ILE A 169 0.84 6.98 4.18
CA ILE A 169 0.23 8.11 4.89
C ILE A 169 -1.25 8.22 4.57
N ALA A 170 -1.63 8.13 3.29
CA ALA A 170 -3.02 8.20 2.86
C ALA A 170 -3.86 7.05 3.42
N PHE A 171 -3.30 5.85 3.53
CA PHE A 171 -3.94 4.69 4.15
C PHE A 171 -4.10 4.87 5.67
N LEU A 172 -3.03 5.25 6.37
CA LEU A 172 -3.07 5.45 7.83
C LEU A 172 -4.06 6.54 8.22
N ALA A 173 -4.17 7.62 7.43
CA ALA A 173 -5.13 8.70 7.64
C ALA A 173 -6.60 8.23 7.58
N GLN A 174 -6.88 7.12 6.87
CA GLN A 174 -8.22 6.53 6.77
C GLN A 174 -8.53 5.61 7.96
N MET A 175 -7.55 5.23 8.76
CA MET A 175 -7.77 4.38 9.91
C MET A 175 -8.27 5.20 11.10
N HIS A 176 -9.34 4.71 11.73
CA HIS A 176 -9.87 5.24 12.98
C HIS A 176 -8.79 5.35 14.07
N LEU A 177 -7.85 4.39 14.08
CA LEU A 177 -6.72 4.36 14.99
C LEU A 177 -5.90 5.67 14.98
N PHE A 178 -5.76 6.31 13.82
CA PHE A 178 -4.90 7.50 13.64
C PHE A 178 -5.68 8.78 13.34
N LYS A 179 -6.99 8.79 13.60
CA LYS A 179 -7.87 9.93 13.25
C LYS A 179 -7.42 11.27 13.88
N THR A 180 -6.75 11.22 15.03
CA THR A 180 -6.26 12.39 15.77
C THR A 180 -4.81 12.75 15.44
N TRP A 181 -4.16 12.02 14.54
CA TRP A 181 -2.76 12.22 14.18
C TRP A 181 -2.63 13.25 13.06
N SER A 182 -1.63 14.14 13.16
CA SER A 182 -1.30 15.09 12.11
C SER A 182 -0.58 14.40 10.94
N LYS A 183 -0.61 15.03 9.76
CA LYS A 183 0.10 14.52 8.57
C LYS A 183 1.61 14.32 8.83
N MET A 184 2.23 15.21 9.61
CA MET A 184 3.65 15.09 9.98
C MET A 184 3.90 13.88 10.89
N GLN A 185 3.01 13.61 11.85
CA GLN A 185 3.10 12.43 12.72
C GLN A 185 2.91 11.14 11.93
N LEU A 186 1.93 11.12 11.02
CA LEU A 186 1.69 10.00 10.12
C LEU A 186 2.88 9.75 9.18
N MET A 187 3.52 10.82 8.69
CA MET A 187 4.73 10.71 7.87
C MET A 187 5.87 10.04 8.65
N ARG A 188 6.13 10.49 9.89
CA ARG A 188 7.16 9.89 10.76
C ARG A 188 6.88 8.41 11.03
N LEU A 189 5.62 8.07 11.32
CA LEU A 189 5.19 6.69 11.52
C LEU A 189 5.38 5.87 10.24
N ALA A 190 4.85 6.34 9.10
CA ALA A 190 4.89 5.67 7.81
C ALA A 190 6.32 5.36 7.34
N SER A 191 7.26 6.27 7.56
CA SER A 191 8.69 6.07 7.26
C SER A 191 9.34 4.96 8.09
N SER A 192 8.72 4.56 9.20
CA SER A 192 9.21 3.49 10.09
C SER A 192 8.50 2.14 9.88
N LEU A 193 7.48 2.10 9.01
CA LEU A 193 6.72 0.89 8.69
C LEU A 193 7.43 0.06 7.61
N ARG A 194 7.32 -1.25 7.73
CA ARG A 194 7.77 -2.19 6.71
C ARG A 194 6.60 -2.68 5.87
N PHE A 195 6.73 -2.59 4.56
CA PHE A 195 5.81 -3.24 3.64
C PHE A 195 6.10 -4.75 3.62
N MET A 196 5.06 -5.56 3.81
CA MET A 196 5.19 -7.01 3.93
C MET A 196 4.10 -7.70 3.11
N VAL A 197 4.48 -8.76 2.40
CA VAL A 197 3.59 -9.59 1.59
C VAL A 197 3.65 -11.01 2.11
N PHE A 198 2.48 -11.58 2.37
CA PHE A 198 2.31 -12.95 2.83
C PHE A 198 1.59 -13.76 1.76
N ALA A 199 2.18 -14.88 1.38
CA ALA A 199 1.54 -15.81 0.45
C ALA A 199 0.33 -16.50 1.12
N PRO A 200 -0.62 -17.01 0.33
CA PRO A 200 -1.71 -17.83 0.85
C PRO A 200 -1.17 -18.97 1.73
N GLN A 201 -1.88 -19.25 2.82
CA GLN A 201 -1.53 -20.25 3.84
C GLN A 201 -0.28 -19.93 4.69
N GLN A 202 0.39 -18.80 4.46
CA GLN A 202 1.50 -18.37 5.32
C GLN A 202 1.00 -17.85 6.67
N TYR A 203 1.74 -18.12 7.73
CA TYR A 203 1.47 -17.56 9.04
C TYR A 203 1.96 -16.10 9.11
N ILE A 204 1.07 -15.20 9.49
CA ILE A 204 1.36 -13.80 9.82
C ILE A 204 1.81 -13.70 11.29
N LEU A 205 1.09 -14.41 12.16
CA LEU A 205 1.42 -14.60 13.58
C LEU A 205 1.22 -16.06 13.95
N ARG A 206 2.01 -16.54 14.92
CA ARG A 206 1.97 -17.90 15.43
C ARG A 206 1.58 -17.90 16.90
N LYS A 207 0.66 -18.78 17.28
CA LYS A 207 0.26 -18.98 18.67
C LYS A 207 1.47 -19.33 19.53
N ASN A 208 1.53 -18.78 20.74
CA ASN A 208 2.59 -18.98 21.72
C ASN A 208 3.99 -18.55 21.25
N VAL A 209 4.09 -17.72 20.20
CA VAL A 209 5.35 -17.10 19.75
C VAL A 209 5.34 -15.62 20.12
N ASP A 210 6.51 -15.04 20.39
CA ASP A 210 6.63 -13.61 20.70
C ASP A 210 6.10 -12.76 19.53
N VAL A 211 5.27 -11.77 19.83
CA VAL A 211 4.70 -10.88 18.82
C VAL A 211 5.76 -9.87 18.38
N GLU A 212 6.40 -10.11 17.25
CA GLU A 212 7.47 -9.23 16.75
C GLU A 212 6.97 -7.95 16.08
N TYR A 213 5.78 -7.99 15.49
CA TYR A 213 5.23 -6.87 14.73
C TYR A 213 3.75 -6.66 15.04
N PHE A 214 3.36 -5.40 15.03
CA PHE A 214 1.98 -4.96 14.87
C PHE A 214 1.69 -4.77 13.38
N TYR A 215 0.68 -5.44 12.85
CA TYR A 215 0.34 -5.43 11.42
C TYR A 215 -0.93 -4.64 11.15
N MET A 216 -0.94 -3.87 10.07
CA MET A 216 -2.12 -3.20 9.52
C MET A 216 -2.33 -3.69 8.09
N LEU A 217 -3.48 -4.30 7.80
CA LEU A 217 -3.74 -4.97 6.53
C LEU A 217 -4.13 -3.96 5.44
N LEU A 218 -3.32 -3.87 4.39
CA LEU A 218 -3.58 -3.05 3.20
C LEU A 218 -4.55 -3.72 2.22
N GLY A 219 -4.52 -5.05 2.18
CA GLY A 219 -5.34 -5.86 1.29
C GLY A 219 -5.14 -7.36 1.52
N GLY A 220 -5.98 -8.16 0.87
CA GLY A 220 -6.08 -9.60 1.11
C GLY A 220 -6.94 -9.94 2.33
N GLU A 221 -7.02 -11.23 2.59
CA GLU A 221 -7.86 -11.82 3.64
C GLU A 221 -7.02 -12.78 4.50
N ALA A 222 -7.22 -12.70 5.81
CA ALA A 222 -6.57 -13.56 6.79
C ALA A 222 -7.57 -14.03 7.83
N LYS A 223 -7.25 -15.13 8.50
CA LYS A 223 -8.06 -15.67 9.61
C LYS A 223 -7.22 -15.93 10.84
N GLU A 224 -7.80 -15.61 12.00
CA GLU A 224 -7.34 -16.13 13.27
C GLU A 224 -7.89 -17.54 13.48
N VAL A 225 -7.02 -18.47 13.82
CA VAL A 225 -7.37 -19.86 14.11
C VAL A 225 -6.75 -20.30 15.43
N SER A 226 -7.40 -21.24 16.12
CA SER A 226 -6.81 -21.94 17.26
C SER A 226 -7.13 -23.43 17.18
N CYS A 227 -6.12 -24.25 17.44
CA CYS A 227 -6.34 -25.66 17.72
C CYS A 227 -6.97 -25.79 19.11
N VAL A 228 -8.04 -26.57 19.20
CA VAL A 228 -8.77 -26.90 20.42
C VAL A 228 -8.75 -28.42 20.54
N SER A 229 -8.34 -28.94 21.68
CA SER A 229 -8.40 -30.38 21.98
C SER A 229 -9.48 -30.66 23.00
N PHE A 230 -10.18 -31.78 22.83
CA PHE A 230 -11.10 -32.32 23.82
C PHE A 230 -10.90 -33.83 23.94
N HIS A 231 -11.25 -34.37 25.10
CA HIS A 231 -11.12 -35.78 25.41
C HIS A 231 -12.50 -36.45 25.34
N GLU A 232 -12.59 -37.53 24.59
CA GLU A 232 -13.79 -38.36 24.49
C GLU A 232 -13.49 -39.74 25.03
N ASP A 233 -14.28 -40.20 26.00
CA ASP A 233 -14.16 -41.54 26.56
C ASP A 233 -14.93 -42.53 25.69
N ILE A 234 -14.19 -43.39 24.99
CA ILE A 234 -14.74 -44.42 24.12
C ILE A 234 -14.81 -45.73 24.92
N THR A 235 -16.02 -46.17 25.22
CA THR A 235 -16.27 -47.45 25.89
C THR A 235 -16.31 -48.59 24.88
N THR A 236 -15.21 -49.33 24.74
CA THR A 236 -15.17 -50.57 23.94
C THR A 236 -15.26 -51.77 24.85
N GLY A 237 -16.48 -52.25 25.14
CA GLY A 237 -16.85 -53.57 25.71
C GLY A 237 -16.23 -54.01 27.05
N ILE A 238 -14.91 -53.90 27.22
CA ILE A 238 -14.11 -54.36 28.36
C ILE A 238 -13.20 -53.22 28.90
N ALA A 239 -12.98 -52.14 28.13
CA ALA A 239 -12.14 -51.02 28.55
C ALA A 239 -12.69 -49.65 28.09
N VAL A 240 -12.56 -48.64 28.94
CA VAL A 240 -12.75 -47.22 28.60
C VAL A 240 -11.40 -46.69 28.09
N LYS A 241 -11.37 -46.17 26.87
CA LYS A 241 -10.20 -45.51 26.28
C LYS A 241 -10.52 -44.04 26.05
N THR A 242 -9.72 -43.16 26.62
CA THR A 242 -9.83 -41.72 26.38
C THR A 242 -9.11 -41.37 25.07
N ALA A 243 -9.85 -40.95 24.05
CA ALA A 243 -9.32 -40.44 22.79
C ALA A 243 -9.20 -38.90 22.84
N GLU A 244 -8.06 -38.35 22.44
CA GLU A 244 -7.89 -36.90 22.26
C GLU A 244 -8.29 -36.51 20.82
N HIS A 245 -9.31 -35.67 20.69
CA HIS A 245 -9.75 -35.11 19.41
C HIS A 245 -9.27 -33.66 19.30
N LYS A 246 -8.66 -33.32 18.16
CA LYS A 246 -8.17 -31.96 17.87
C LYS A 246 -8.96 -31.35 16.72
N VAL A 247 -9.56 -30.19 16.98
CA VAL A 247 -10.32 -29.42 15.99
C VAL A 247 -9.70 -28.04 15.84
N THR A 248 -9.59 -27.55 14.61
CA THR A 248 -9.16 -26.17 14.34
C THR A 248 -10.38 -25.27 14.31
N ALA A 249 -10.51 -24.39 15.29
CA ALA A 249 -11.58 -23.41 15.37
C ALA A 249 -11.17 -22.12 14.67
N GLU A 250 -11.99 -21.66 13.72
CA GLU A 250 -11.84 -20.32 13.12
C GLU A 250 -12.43 -19.26 14.06
N LEU A 251 -11.63 -18.29 14.47
CA LEU A 251 -11.98 -17.32 15.51
C LEU A 251 -12.43 -15.99 14.90
N THR A 252 -11.56 -15.37 14.10
CA THR A 252 -11.74 -14.00 13.60
C THR A 252 -11.41 -13.95 12.12
N HIS A 253 -12.22 -13.26 11.32
CA HIS A 253 -11.90 -12.92 9.94
C HIS A 253 -11.30 -11.51 9.88
N LEU A 254 -10.15 -11.36 9.22
CA LEU A 254 -9.39 -10.12 9.10
C LEU A 254 -9.28 -9.71 7.63
N SER A 255 -9.52 -8.44 7.34
CA SER A 255 -9.48 -7.90 5.97
C SER A 255 -8.83 -6.52 5.91
N LYS A 256 -8.95 -5.82 4.78
CA LYS A 256 -8.39 -4.47 4.62
C LYS A 256 -8.82 -3.53 5.75
N PHE A 257 -7.86 -2.75 6.25
CA PHE A 257 -7.94 -1.88 7.44
C PHE A 257 -8.02 -2.60 8.79
N ASP A 258 -8.16 -3.93 8.85
CA ASP A 258 -7.96 -4.63 10.13
C ASP A 258 -6.49 -4.60 10.56
N VAL A 259 -6.31 -4.89 11.84
CA VAL A 259 -4.99 -5.00 12.47
C VAL A 259 -4.79 -6.37 13.09
N ALA A 260 -3.53 -6.76 13.26
CA ALA A 260 -3.14 -7.97 14.00
C ALA A 260 -1.94 -7.67 14.91
N GLY A 261 -1.85 -8.38 16.04
CA GLY A 261 -0.81 -8.12 17.04
C GLY A 261 -1.15 -6.93 17.96
N GLU A 262 -2.44 -6.59 18.09
CA GLU A 262 -2.94 -5.50 18.94
C GLU A 262 -2.60 -5.68 20.41
N GLY A 263 -2.33 -6.92 20.85
CA GLY A 263 -1.90 -7.25 22.22
C GLY A 263 -0.61 -6.55 22.67
N LEU A 264 0.22 -6.06 21.73
CA LEU A 264 1.38 -5.24 22.05
C LEU A 264 1.03 -3.98 22.85
N VAL A 265 -0.20 -3.47 22.76
CA VAL A 265 -0.66 -2.32 23.56
C VAL A 265 -0.65 -2.57 25.07
N LEU A 266 -0.63 -3.83 25.50
CA LEU A 266 -0.56 -4.21 26.92
C LEU A 266 0.87 -4.18 27.47
N GLY A 267 1.86 -3.89 26.62
CA GLY A 267 3.26 -3.82 26.99
C GLY A 267 3.80 -5.14 27.52
N LYS A 268 4.51 -5.12 28.64
CA LYS A 268 5.20 -6.30 29.20
C LYS A 268 4.26 -7.45 29.60
N LYS A 269 2.95 -7.21 29.70
CA LYS A 269 1.97 -8.23 30.15
C LYS A 269 1.70 -9.31 29.10
N VAL A 270 1.90 -9.01 27.81
CA VAL A 270 1.62 -9.96 26.72
C VAL A 270 2.78 -9.94 25.74
N HIS A 271 3.60 -10.98 25.79
CA HIS A 271 4.67 -11.22 24.82
C HIS A 271 4.22 -12.28 23.80
N LEU A 272 3.54 -13.32 24.26
CA LEU A 272 3.10 -14.42 23.39
C LEU A 272 1.80 -14.10 22.65
N CYS A 273 1.74 -14.46 21.37
CA CYS A 273 0.54 -14.38 20.58
C CYS A 273 -0.49 -15.42 21.05
N PRO A 274 -1.76 -15.04 21.32
CA PRO A 274 -2.76 -15.98 21.82
C PRO A 274 -3.32 -16.95 20.75
N VAL A 275 -3.14 -16.61 19.47
CA VAL A 275 -3.77 -17.28 18.33
C VAL A 275 -2.81 -17.41 17.16
N ASP A 276 -3.10 -18.34 16.26
CA ASP A 276 -2.46 -18.36 14.95
C ASP A 276 -3.20 -17.41 14.02
N VAL A 277 -2.48 -16.63 13.20
CA VAL A 277 -3.06 -15.82 12.14
C VAL A 277 -2.50 -16.27 10.82
N LYS A 278 -3.38 -16.75 9.93
CA LYS A 278 -2.99 -17.34 8.65
C LYS A 278 -3.58 -16.52 7.51
N ALA A 279 -2.78 -16.24 6.49
CA ALA A 279 -3.23 -15.63 5.25
C ALA A 279 -4.11 -16.62 4.48
N GLU A 280 -5.32 -16.23 4.07
CA GLU A 280 -6.18 -17.05 3.21
C GLU A 280 -5.90 -16.78 1.73
N SER A 281 -5.66 -15.51 1.40
CA SER A 281 -5.20 -15.04 0.10
C SER A 281 -3.81 -14.40 0.23
N THR A 282 -3.30 -13.81 -0.84
CA THR A 282 -2.10 -12.98 -0.73
C THR A 282 -2.44 -11.75 0.10
N VAL A 283 -1.84 -11.64 1.29
CA VAL A 283 -2.07 -10.54 2.22
C VAL A 283 -0.94 -9.54 2.11
N VAL A 284 -1.31 -8.27 1.99
CA VAL A 284 -0.36 -7.16 1.98
C VAL A 284 -0.58 -6.35 3.26
N ALA A 285 0.47 -6.09 4.02
CA ALA A 285 0.38 -5.42 5.31
C ALA A 285 1.54 -4.45 5.56
N LEU A 286 1.28 -3.46 6.40
CA LEU A 286 2.30 -2.61 7.02
C LEU A 286 2.62 -3.15 8.41
N GLY A 287 3.88 -3.54 8.61
CA GLY A 287 4.40 -4.00 9.90
C GLY A 287 5.14 -2.90 10.65
N LEU A 288 4.75 -2.67 11.91
CA LEU A 288 5.50 -1.87 12.88
C LEU A 288 6.16 -2.81 13.89
N SER A 289 7.50 -2.83 13.94
CA SER A 289 8.22 -3.72 14.87
C SER A 289 7.88 -3.41 16.33
N LYS A 290 7.91 -4.43 17.20
CA LYS A 290 7.66 -4.34 18.65
C LYS A 290 8.47 -3.23 19.33
N LYS A 291 9.73 -3.07 18.96
CA LYS A 291 10.61 -2.00 19.49
C LYS A 291 10.08 -0.62 19.12
N LEU A 292 9.77 -0.40 17.84
CA LEU A 292 9.23 0.88 17.36
C LEU A 292 7.83 1.13 17.92
N PHE A 293 6.98 0.10 17.99
CA PHE A 293 5.67 0.17 18.64
C PHE A 293 5.81 0.65 20.09
N GLY A 294 6.74 0.08 20.84
CA GLY A 294 7.07 0.52 22.19
C GLY A 294 7.45 2.01 22.25
N MET A 295 8.31 2.47 21.34
CA MET A 295 8.71 3.88 21.28
C MET A 295 7.55 4.83 20.94
N TYR A 296 6.66 4.44 20.03
CA TYR A 296 5.53 5.29 19.61
C TYR A 296 4.36 5.28 20.60
N PHE A 297 4.01 4.12 21.15
CA PHE A 297 2.77 3.94 21.91
C PHE A 297 2.94 3.77 23.42
N LEU A 298 4.11 3.34 23.91
CA LEU A 298 4.31 2.95 25.31
C LEU A 298 5.45 3.70 26.02
N GLY A 299 6.37 4.32 25.28
CA GLY A 299 7.51 5.07 25.81
C GLY A 299 7.20 6.54 26.10
N GLY A 300 8.19 7.42 25.94
CA GLY A 300 8.05 8.86 26.22
C GLY A 300 6.91 9.55 25.45
N ASN A 301 6.53 9.02 24.28
CA ASN A 301 5.45 9.56 23.45
C ASN A 301 4.04 9.17 23.95
N ALA A 302 3.92 8.24 24.90
CA ALA A 302 2.63 7.76 25.40
C ALA A 302 1.82 8.83 26.16
N SER A 303 2.46 9.93 26.56
CA SER A 303 1.80 11.08 27.18
C SER A 303 1.02 11.94 26.18
N HIS A 304 1.36 11.88 24.88
CA HIS A 304 0.67 12.70 23.90
C HIS A 304 -0.78 12.24 23.68
N ARG A 305 -1.71 13.21 23.68
CA ARG A 305 -3.17 12.97 23.55
C ARG A 305 -3.55 12.08 22.35
N HIS A 306 -2.92 12.27 21.19
CA HIS A 306 -3.20 11.48 19.99
C HIS A 306 -2.77 10.00 20.15
N VAL A 307 -1.62 9.76 20.79
CA VAL A 307 -1.14 8.40 21.12
C VAL A 307 -2.05 7.74 22.15
N GLN A 308 -2.44 8.46 23.21
CA GLN A 308 -3.36 7.94 24.23
C GLN A 308 -4.70 7.52 23.62
N HIS A 309 -5.21 8.31 22.67
CA HIS A 309 -6.44 7.97 21.94
C HIS A 309 -6.28 6.67 21.16
N SER A 310 -5.20 6.52 20.39
CA SER A 310 -4.91 5.29 19.64
C SER A 310 -4.72 4.08 20.55
N ALA A 311 -3.97 4.23 21.64
CA ALA A 311 -3.76 3.17 22.62
C ALA A 311 -5.08 2.75 23.30
N LYS A 312 -5.98 3.70 23.59
CA LYS A 312 -7.32 3.39 24.11
C LYS A 312 -8.13 2.56 23.11
N ILE A 313 -8.12 2.92 21.83
CA ILE A 313 -8.79 2.16 20.76
C ILE A 313 -8.22 0.73 20.68
N LEU A 314 -6.90 0.57 20.68
CA LEU A 314 -6.26 -0.75 20.62
C LEU A 314 -6.59 -1.62 21.83
N ARG A 315 -6.65 -1.06 23.04
CA ARG A 315 -7.09 -1.81 24.23
C ARG A 315 -8.53 -2.28 24.10
N GLN A 316 -9.43 -1.38 23.70
CA GLN A 316 -10.84 -1.74 23.49
C GLN A 316 -11.02 -2.80 22.40
N LEU A 317 -10.20 -2.77 21.35
CA LEU A 317 -10.18 -3.79 20.31
C LEU A 317 -9.66 -5.11 20.86
N TYR A 318 -8.55 -5.10 21.60
CA TYR A 318 -7.97 -6.28 22.23
C TYR A 318 -9.00 -6.96 23.14
N ASP A 319 -9.62 -6.21 24.05
CA ASP A 319 -10.60 -6.75 24.98
C ASP A 319 -11.78 -7.38 24.23
N ALA A 320 -12.36 -6.68 23.25
CA ALA A 320 -13.47 -7.21 22.46
C ALA A 320 -13.07 -8.50 21.70
N ARG A 321 -11.87 -8.54 21.12
CA ARG A 321 -11.36 -9.72 20.43
C ARG A 321 -11.09 -10.88 21.38
N GLN A 322 -10.61 -10.64 22.60
CA GLN A 322 -10.42 -11.72 23.58
C GLN A 322 -11.75 -12.36 23.96
N HIS A 323 -12.77 -11.57 24.30
CA HIS A 323 -14.11 -12.09 24.61
C HIS A 323 -14.69 -12.88 23.42
N TRP A 324 -14.48 -12.40 22.19
CA TRP A 324 -14.91 -13.12 20.99
C TRP A 324 -14.17 -14.44 20.79
N ARG A 325 -12.85 -14.46 20.99
CA ARG A 325 -12.02 -15.68 20.90
C ARG A 325 -12.48 -16.72 21.93
N GLU A 326 -12.68 -16.31 23.17
CA GLU A 326 -13.19 -17.18 24.25
C GLU A 326 -14.55 -17.77 23.90
N ALA A 327 -15.50 -16.95 23.45
CA ALA A 327 -16.83 -17.42 23.04
C ALA A 327 -16.75 -18.42 21.86
N ARG A 328 -15.87 -18.18 20.89
CA ARG A 328 -15.67 -19.06 19.73
C ARG A 328 -14.99 -20.38 20.09
N VAL A 329 -14.00 -20.34 20.98
CA VAL A 329 -13.37 -21.55 21.52
C VAL A 329 -14.37 -22.37 22.33
N GLN A 330 -15.15 -21.73 23.19
CA GLN A 330 -16.20 -22.40 23.97
C GLN A 330 -17.26 -23.03 23.06
N GLN A 331 -17.66 -22.35 21.99
CA GLN A 331 -18.57 -22.91 20.99
C GLN A 331 -17.98 -24.15 20.32
N ALA A 332 -16.70 -24.11 19.93
CA ALA A 332 -16.02 -25.25 19.31
C ALA A 332 -15.88 -26.44 20.27
N LEU A 333 -15.66 -26.20 21.56
CA LEU A 333 -15.64 -27.22 22.61
C LEU A 333 -17.02 -27.83 22.86
N THR A 334 -18.07 -27.01 22.85
CA THR A 334 -19.44 -27.45 23.15
C THR A 334 -20.05 -28.24 21.98
N TYR A 335 -19.68 -27.86 20.75
CA TYR A 335 -20.26 -28.40 19.52
C TYR A 335 -19.17 -28.83 18.52
N PRO A 336 -18.31 -29.80 18.88
CA PRO A 336 -17.14 -30.16 18.06
C PRO A 336 -17.50 -30.73 16.69
N GLU A 337 -18.65 -31.38 16.57
CA GLU A 337 -19.20 -31.90 15.30
C GLU A 337 -19.62 -30.79 14.33
N TYR A 338 -19.77 -29.55 14.83
CA TYR A 338 -20.20 -28.41 14.05
C TYR A 338 -19.02 -27.48 13.79
N MET A 339 -18.28 -27.75 12.70
CA MET A 339 -17.24 -26.86 12.21
C MET A 339 -17.85 -25.58 11.61
N VAL A 340 -18.15 -24.61 12.46
CA VAL A 340 -18.71 -23.31 12.04
C VAL A 340 -17.59 -22.44 11.48
N GLN A 341 -17.66 -22.14 10.19
CA GLN A 341 -16.72 -21.22 9.53
C GLN A 341 -16.97 -19.76 9.94
N ILE A 342 -15.89 -19.00 10.14
CA ILE A 342 -15.94 -17.56 10.39
C ILE A 342 -16.10 -16.81 9.07
N THR A 343 -17.10 -15.93 9.01
CA THR A 343 -17.36 -15.07 7.85
C THR A 343 -17.42 -13.63 8.28
N ALA A 344 -17.17 -12.70 7.35
CA ALA A 344 -17.31 -11.27 7.57
C ALA A 344 -18.69 -10.87 8.15
N LYS A 345 -19.76 -11.55 7.72
CA LYS A 345 -21.12 -11.32 8.26
C LYS A 345 -21.25 -11.73 9.72
N MET A 346 -20.66 -12.87 10.09
CA MET A 346 -20.68 -13.34 11.47
C MET A 346 -19.84 -12.45 12.38
N MET A 347 -18.73 -11.90 11.87
CA MET A 347 -17.90 -10.94 12.59
C MET A 347 -18.65 -9.66 13.01
N ARG A 348 -19.76 -9.30 12.38
CA ARG A 348 -20.60 -8.16 12.81
C ARG A 348 -21.16 -8.32 14.23
N LEU A 349 -21.21 -9.55 14.72
CA LEU A 349 -21.71 -9.91 16.05
C LEU A 349 -20.63 -9.88 17.12
N SER A 350 -19.35 -9.75 16.71
CA SER A 350 -18.22 -9.73 17.64
C SER A 350 -18.15 -8.47 18.50
N GLY A 351 -18.88 -7.41 18.14
CA GLY A 351 -18.76 -6.11 18.78
C GLY A 351 -17.40 -5.44 18.57
N ASN A 352 -16.56 -5.97 17.66
CA ASN A 352 -15.26 -5.40 17.32
C ASN A 352 -15.42 -4.00 16.72
N ILE A 353 -14.50 -3.12 17.08
CA ILE A 353 -14.45 -1.77 16.51
C ILE A 353 -13.88 -1.87 15.09
N CYS A 354 -14.63 -1.37 14.11
CA CYS A 354 -14.15 -1.18 12.75
C CYS A 354 -12.98 -0.20 12.75
N MET A 355 -11.79 -0.67 12.36
CA MET A 355 -10.57 0.14 12.36
C MET A 355 -10.53 1.22 11.27
N GLN A 356 -11.52 1.28 10.38
CA GLN A 356 -11.66 2.35 9.41
C GLN A 356 -12.56 3.49 9.93
N CYS A 357 -13.73 3.18 10.50
CA CYS A 357 -14.70 4.23 10.89
C CYS A 357 -15.00 4.33 12.41
N GLY A 358 -14.60 3.34 13.21
CA GLY A 358 -14.80 3.29 14.67
C GLY A 358 -16.13 2.72 15.17
N ARG A 359 -17.01 2.23 14.28
CA ARG A 359 -18.31 1.63 14.67
C ARG A 359 -18.16 0.14 14.99
N ARG A 360 -19.10 -0.42 15.74
CA ARG A 360 -19.12 -1.84 16.14
C ARG A 360 -20.14 -2.71 15.39
N THR A 361 -20.82 -2.14 14.40
CA THR A 361 -21.95 -2.77 13.69
C THR A 361 -21.56 -3.52 12.42
N HIS A 362 -20.29 -3.40 12.00
CA HIS A 362 -19.76 -3.98 10.78
C HIS A 362 -18.25 -4.24 10.92
N VAL A 363 -17.70 -4.98 9.97
CA VAL A 363 -16.26 -5.23 9.83
C VAL A 363 -15.59 -4.19 8.94
N ALA A 364 -14.29 -3.97 9.13
CA ALA A 364 -13.52 -3.06 8.30
C ALA A 364 -13.64 -3.44 6.81
N GLY A 365 -13.72 -2.44 5.92
CA GLY A 365 -13.89 -2.68 4.47
C GLY A 365 -15.28 -3.14 4.01
N ASP A 366 -16.26 -3.32 4.91
CA ASP A 366 -17.65 -3.62 4.55
C ASP A 366 -18.29 -2.43 3.78
N VAL A 367 -19.29 -2.72 2.94
CA VAL A 367 -20.02 -1.72 2.14
C VAL A 367 -20.66 -0.65 3.04
N LEU A 368 -21.05 -1.05 4.25
CA LEU A 368 -21.60 -0.18 5.30
C LEU A 368 -20.57 0.81 5.86
N CYS A 369 -19.27 0.52 5.70
CA CYS A 369 -18.18 1.41 6.09
C CYS A 369 -17.98 2.55 5.07
N LEU A 370 -18.24 2.27 3.78
CA LEU A 370 -17.97 3.17 2.65
C LEU A 370 -19.02 4.27 2.48
N SER A 371 -20.26 4.06 2.95
CA SER A 371 -21.36 5.02 2.75
C SER A 371 -21.17 6.38 3.41
N GLU A 372 -20.17 6.57 4.29
CA GLU A 372 -19.88 7.85 4.95
C GLU A 372 -18.47 8.40 4.73
N THR A 373 -17.49 7.58 4.33
CA THR A 373 -16.15 8.10 4.00
C THR A 373 -16.21 8.98 2.76
N SER A 374 -17.07 8.68 1.79
CA SER A 374 -17.34 9.54 0.63
C SER A 374 -17.98 10.88 0.99
N GLN A 375 -18.76 10.96 2.08
CA GLN A 375 -19.40 12.23 2.50
C GLN A 375 -18.42 13.21 3.15
N ARG A 376 -17.27 12.74 3.65
CA ARG A 376 -16.26 13.60 4.30
C ARG A 376 -15.15 14.10 3.35
N HIS A 377 -15.10 13.62 2.11
CA HIS A 377 -14.00 13.88 1.17
C HIS A 377 -14.35 14.82 0.01
N HIS A 378 -15.53 15.47 -0.01
CA HIS A 378 -15.72 16.61 -0.89
C HIS A 378 -15.03 17.85 -0.29
N PRO A 379 -13.96 18.40 -0.91
CA PRO A 379 -13.58 19.77 -0.60
C PRO A 379 -14.74 20.65 -1.04
N ALA A 380 -15.21 21.52 -0.16
CA ALA A 380 -16.11 22.59 -0.54
C ALA A 380 -15.41 23.42 -1.62
N VAL A 381 -15.94 23.38 -2.85
CA VAL A 381 -15.55 24.33 -3.89
C VAL A 381 -16.33 25.59 -3.56
N ASP A 382 -15.73 26.49 -2.79
CA ASP A 382 -16.28 27.81 -2.57
C ASP A 382 -16.25 28.59 -3.89
N HIS A 383 -17.44 28.80 -4.44
CA HIS A 383 -17.69 29.82 -5.46
C HIS A 383 -17.55 31.19 -4.78
N PHE A 384 -16.36 31.79 -4.87
CA PHE A 384 -16.19 33.22 -4.62
C PHE A 384 -16.22 33.96 -5.96
N GLY A 385 -17.39 34.53 -6.25
CA GLY A 385 -17.57 35.60 -7.23
C GLY A 385 -18.10 36.84 -6.52
N ASP A 386 -17.32 37.92 -6.61
CA ASP A 386 -17.68 39.34 -6.50
C ASP A 386 -18.46 39.85 -5.28
N LYS A 387 -17.74 40.58 -4.42
CA LYS A 387 -18.04 42.00 -4.12
C LYS A 387 -16.90 42.67 -3.33
N ALA A 388 -16.07 43.38 -4.07
CA ALA A 388 -15.60 44.75 -3.86
C ALA A 388 -15.58 45.35 -2.42
N SER A 389 -14.36 45.69 -2.00
CA SER A 389 -13.92 47.04 -1.57
C SER A 389 -14.04 47.49 -0.10
N ASN A 390 -12.83 47.78 0.43
CA ASN A 390 -12.42 48.96 1.22
C ASN A 390 -11.86 48.71 2.63
N HIS A 391 -10.79 49.49 2.89
CA HIS A 391 -10.08 49.82 4.14
C HIS A 391 -9.06 48.81 4.68
N ILE A 392 -7.77 48.98 4.34
CA ILE A 392 -6.73 49.88 4.93
C ILE A 392 -5.98 49.21 6.10
N ALA A 393 -4.74 48.81 5.77
CA ALA A 393 -3.46 48.92 6.47
C ALA A 393 -3.29 48.68 8.00
N SER A 394 -2.12 48.10 8.30
CA SER A 394 -1.28 48.31 9.52
C SER A 394 -1.70 47.42 10.72
N LEU A 395 -0.86 46.81 11.56
CA LEU A 395 0.60 46.77 11.81
C LEU A 395 0.87 45.58 12.77
N THR A 396 2.03 44.93 12.60
CA THR A 396 3.01 44.45 13.64
C THR A 396 2.61 43.48 14.75
N ASP A 397 3.36 42.37 14.77
CA ASP A 397 4.29 41.89 15.81
C ASP A 397 3.97 41.94 17.31
N ASP A 398 4.43 40.85 17.96
CA ASP A 398 4.81 40.68 19.36
C ASP A 398 3.67 40.67 20.40
N GLU A 399 3.73 39.96 21.52
CA GLU A 399 4.51 38.87 22.09
C GLU A 399 3.67 38.46 23.33
N ASN A 400 3.92 37.26 23.84
CA ASN A 400 3.87 36.93 25.27
C ASN A 400 2.57 36.69 26.07
N ASP A 401 2.72 35.61 26.86
CA ASP A 401 2.39 35.40 28.26
C ASP A 401 1.00 34.88 28.69
N ASP A 402 1.08 33.60 29.09
CA ASP A 402 0.77 33.07 30.41
C ASP A 402 -0.67 33.03 30.96
N GLU A 403 -1.05 31.78 31.26
CA GLU A 403 -1.42 31.32 32.60
C GLU A 403 -2.57 32.05 33.32
N ALA A 404 -3.74 31.38 33.40
CA ALA A 404 -4.22 30.82 34.67
C ALA A 404 -5.68 30.35 34.55
N ALA A 405 -5.97 29.38 35.41
CA ALA A 405 -7.22 28.65 35.58
C ALA A 405 -8.42 29.53 35.96
N ALA A 406 -9.62 29.05 35.59
CA ALA A 406 -10.75 29.01 36.52
C ALA A 406 -11.81 28.03 36.03
N GLU A 407 -12.13 27.07 36.90
CA GLU A 407 -13.32 26.24 36.86
C GLU A 407 -14.59 27.10 36.96
N SER A 408 -15.64 26.75 36.22
CA SER A 408 -17.01 26.86 36.73
C SER A 408 -17.97 25.96 35.95
N SER A 409 -18.75 25.24 36.75
CA SER A 409 -19.88 24.39 36.42
C SER A 409 -21.08 25.16 35.86
N SER A 410 -21.80 24.58 34.90
CA SER A 410 -23.28 24.61 34.88
C SER A 410 -23.83 23.51 33.97
N GLU A 411 -24.75 22.74 34.55
CA GLU A 411 -25.68 21.82 33.88
C GLU A 411 -26.83 22.63 33.24
N ASP A 412 -27.27 22.28 32.02
CA ASP A 412 -28.66 21.85 31.73
C ASP A 412 -29.02 21.82 30.22
N GLY A 413 -29.60 20.69 29.80
CA GLY A 413 -30.74 20.55 28.88
C GLY A 413 -30.63 20.85 27.37
N ASP A 414 -30.61 19.82 26.52
CA ASP A 414 -31.27 19.88 25.18
C ASP A 414 -31.64 18.47 24.63
N THR A 415 -32.87 18.02 24.89
CA THR A 415 -33.49 16.81 24.34
C THR A 415 -34.48 17.10 23.20
N SER A 416 -34.15 18.00 22.27
CA SER A 416 -35.03 18.33 21.13
C SER A 416 -34.47 18.01 19.73
N ARG A 417 -33.18 17.66 19.62
CA ARG A 417 -32.48 17.54 18.32
C ARG A 417 -32.53 16.18 17.63
N HIS A 418 -33.12 15.15 18.25
CA HIS A 418 -33.03 13.77 17.74
C HIS A 418 -34.18 13.37 16.79
N ASP A 419 -35.37 13.98 16.90
CA ASP A 419 -36.54 13.61 16.08
C ASP A 419 -36.57 14.26 14.70
N THR A 420 -36.03 15.48 14.56
CA THR A 420 -35.97 16.19 13.26
C THR A 420 -35.07 15.47 12.26
N ARG A 421 -33.95 14.88 12.71
CA ARG A 421 -33.03 14.08 11.88
C ARG A 421 -33.63 12.77 11.38
N SER A 422 -34.59 12.18 12.10
CA SER A 422 -35.26 10.94 11.69
C SER A 422 -36.26 11.18 10.55
N LEU A 423 -36.95 12.32 10.60
CA LEU A 423 -37.90 12.77 9.59
C LEU A 423 -37.19 13.18 8.28
N GLU A 424 -36.07 13.90 8.38
CA GLU A 424 -35.23 14.24 7.21
C GLU A 424 -34.70 12.98 6.51
N ARG A 425 -34.28 11.97 7.27
CA ARG A 425 -33.77 10.70 6.72
C ARG A 425 -34.85 9.90 6.01
N HIS A 426 -36.08 9.93 6.51
CA HIS A 426 -37.25 9.32 5.84
C HIS A 426 -37.63 10.07 4.56
N ALA A 427 -37.56 11.41 4.56
CA ALA A 427 -37.84 12.22 3.38
C ALA A 427 -36.84 11.96 2.24
N VAL A 428 -35.54 11.83 2.58
CA VAL A 428 -34.48 11.49 1.63
C VAL A 428 -34.65 10.08 1.07
N LEU A 429 -34.93 9.08 1.91
CA LEU A 429 -35.21 7.72 1.40
C LEU A 429 -36.43 7.70 0.46
N LYS A 430 -37.48 8.46 0.78
CA LYS A 430 -38.69 8.56 -0.04
C LYS A 430 -38.44 9.24 -1.39
N SER A 431 -37.52 10.20 -1.47
CA SER A 431 -37.11 10.81 -2.75
C SER A 431 -36.27 9.84 -3.60
N TYR A 432 -35.34 9.11 -2.99
CA TYR A 432 -34.55 8.08 -3.67
C TYR A 432 -35.43 6.96 -4.26
N TRP A 433 -36.45 6.50 -3.53
CA TRP A 433 -37.37 5.48 -4.04
C TRP A 433 -38.31 6.00 -5.13
N LYS A 434 -38.71 7.27 -5.08
CA LYS A 434 -39.46 7.91 -6.17
C LYS A 434 -38.63 8.04 -7.44
N ASP A 435 -37.33 8.30 -7.32
CA ASP A 435 -36.43 8.35 -8.47
C ASP A 435 -36.12 6.95 -9.03
N ALA A 436 -35.90 5.96 -8.17
CA ALA A 436 -35.72 4.57 -8.60
C ALA A 436 -36.95 4.01 -9.35
N ALA A 437 -38.16 4.42 -8.94
CA ALA A 437 -39.40 4.05 -9.63
C ALA A 437 -39.52 4.65 -11.04
N LYS A 438 -38.99 5.88 -11.28
CA LYS A 438 -38.93 6.47 -12.63
C LYS A 438 -38.02 5.69 -13.58
N HIS A 439 -37.04 4.98 -13.02
CA HIS A 439 -36.12 4.12 -13.77
C HIS A 439 -36.56 2.64 -13.82
N GLY A 440 -37.83 2.34 -13.49
CA GLY A 440 -38.40 1.00 -13.60
C GLY A 440 -37.87 -0.02 -12.58
N LEU A 441 -37.15 0.44 -11.55
CA LEU A 441 -36.60 -0.42 -10.50
C LEU A 441 -37.64 -0.60 -9.40
N THR A 442 -38.41 -1.68 -9.50
CA THR A 442 -39.29 -2.14 -8.41
C THR A 442 -38.57 -3.18 -7.55
N PRO A 443 -38.81 -3.25 -6.23
CA PRO A 443 -38.20 -4.26 -5.37
C PRO A 443 -38.72 -5.66 -5.75
N ARG A 444 -37.93 -6.45 -6.49
CA ARG A 444 -38.26 -7.86 -6.75
C ARG A 444 -38.00 -8.69 -5.50
N ARG A 445 -39.03 -9.42 -5.05
CA ARG A 445 -38.88 -10.59 -4.16
C ARG A 445 -38.04 -11.66 -4.88
N PRO A 446 -37.11 -12.36 -4.20
CA PRO A 446 -36.34 -13.43 -4.83
C PRO A 446 -37.24 -14.61 -5.23
N SER A 447 -37.07 -15.08 -6.48
CA SER A 447 -37.72 -16.25 -7.06
C SER A 447 -37.13 -17.55 -6.53
N THR A 448 -37.97 -18.47 -6.07
CA THR A 448 -37.60 -19.86 -5.76
C THR A 448 -37.51 -20.68 -7.04
N HIS A 449 -36.29 -21.02 -7.48
CA HIS A 449 -36.07 -22.08 -8.46
C HIS A 449 -35.31 -23.25 -7.83
N SER A 450 -35.90 -24.43 -8.04
CA SER A 450 -35.54 -25.76 -7.57
C SER A 450 -34.44 -26.41 -8.40
N MET A 451 -33.47 -27.06 -7.74
CA MET A 451 -32.60 -28.15 -8.27
C MET A 451 -32.02 -28.94 -7.05
N PRO A 452 -31.46 -30.16 -7.23
CA PRO A 452 -32.05 -31.40 -6.70
C PRO A 452 -31.55 -31.85 -5.32
N ARG A 453 -32.33 -32.76 -4.72
CA ARG A 453 -32.12 -33.42 -3.42
C ARG A 453 -30.80 -34.22 -3.40
N VAL A 454 -29.92 -33.85 -2.47
CA VAL A 454 -28.94 -34.77 -1.84
C VAL A 454 -29.39 -35.01 -0.40
N SER A 455 -29.31 -36.27 0.02
CA SER A 455 -29.96 -36.84 1.20
C SER A 455 -29.50 -36.27 2.55
N SER A 456 -30.52 -35.98 3.38
CA SER A 456 -30.54 -35.93 4.86
C SER A 456 -29.36 -35.29 5.60
N ARG A 457 -29.37 -33.97 5.71
CA ARG A 457 -28.97 -33.30 6.97
C ARG A 457 -30.23 -32.87 7.70
N ARG A 458 -30.44 -33.36 8.93
CA ARG A 458 -31.53 -32.89 9.81
C ARG A 458 -31.38 -31.38 9.99
N LYS A 459 -32.41 -30.63 9.64
CA LYS A 459 -32.48 -29.20 9.99
C LYS A 459 -32.53 -29.11 11.52
N PRO A 460 -31.75 -28.23 12.16
CA PRO A 460 -31.85 -28.03 13.60
C PRO A 460 -33.25 -27.52 13.94
N GLY A 461 -33.85 -28.11 14.98
CA GLY A 461 -35.15 -27.70 15.49
C GLY A 461 -35.12 -26.28 16.07
N PRO A 462 -36.27 -25.61 16.19
CA PRO A 462 -36.37 -24.23 16.69
C PRO A 462 -35.76 -24.05 18.09
N GLU A 463 -35.79 -25.07 18.94
CA GLU A 463 -35.17 -25.06 20.28
C GLU A 463 -33.63 -24.98 20.24
N MET A 464 -33.00 -25.60 19.24
CA MET A 464 -31.54 -25.59 19.07
C MET A 464 -31.02 -24.25 18.54
N ILE A 465 -31.81 -23.58 17.69
CA ILE A 465 -31.53 -22.21 17.24
C ILE A 465 -31.64 -21.23 18.43
N ALA A 466 -32.59 -21.47 19.33
CA ALA A 466 -32.73 -20.67 20.56
C ALA A 466 -31.56 -20.90 21.52
N ALA A 467 -31.09 -22.14 21.70
CA ALA A 467 -29.94 -22.45 22.55
C ALA A 467 -28.63 -21.82 22.03
N VAL A 468 -28.38 -21.85 20.72
CA VAL A 468 -27.22 -21.18 20.10
C VAL A 468 -27.31 -19.66 20.24
N ARG A 469 -28.50 -19.06 20.18
CA ARG A 469 -28.70 -17.62 20.42
C ARG A 469 -28.52 -17.25 21.89
N ALA A 470 -28.92 -18.13 22.81
CA ALA A 470 -28.80 -17.92 24.25
C ALA A 470 -27.35 -18.04 24.75
N SER A 471 -26.49 -18.77 24.03
CA SER A 471 -25.06 -18.87 24.35
C SER A 471 -24.21 -17.71 23.83
N TRP A 472 -24.83 -16.66 23.28
CA TRP A 472 -24.13 -15.46 22.79
C TRP A 472 -24.07 -14.40 23.89
N PRO A 473 -22.95 -13.66 24.02
CA PRO A 473 -22.73 -12.71 25.12
C PRO A 473 -23.62 -11.45 25.07
N TYR A 474 -24.46 -11.31 24.04
CA TYR A 474 -25.41 -10.21 23.90
C TYR A 474 -26.81 -10.76 23.69
N GLN A 475 -27.68 -10.65 24.70
CA GLN A 475 -29.11 -10.76 24.49
C GLN A 475 -29.58 -9.59 23.62
N PRO A 476 -30.42 -9.82 22.59
CA PRO A 476 -31.07 -8.72 21.89
C PRO A 476 -31.97 -7.95 22.87
N PHE A 477 -31.97 -6.62 22.75
CA PHE A 477 -32.87 -5.73 23.49
C PHE A 477 -34.31 -6.25 23.45
N PRO A 478 -35.06 -6.24 24.57
CA PRO A 478 -36.45 -6.66 24.57
C PRO A 478 -37.27 -5.73 23.67
N SER A 479 -37.93 -6.31 22.69
CA SER A 479 -38.97 -5.65 21.91
C SER A 479 -40.07 -5.17 22.84
N ILE A 480 -40.31 -3.87 22.86
CA ILE A 480 -41.48 -3.24 23.48
C ILE A 480 -42.72 -3.78 22.75
N LEU A 481 -43.36 -4.79 23.33
CA LEU A 481 -44.72 -5.17 22.99
C LEU A 481 -45.64 -4.33 23.89
N THR A 482 -46.22 -3.29 23.30
CA THR A 482 -47.35 -2.56 23.89
C THR A 482 -48.57 -3.47 23.93
N SER A 483 -48.89 -4.00 25.12
CA SER A 483 -50.21 -4.51 25.43
C SER A 483 -51.15 -3.32 25.64
N THR A 484 -52.15 -3.17 24.76
CA THR A 484 -53.31 -2.31 24.99
C THR A 484 -54.25 -2.95 26.02
N PRO A 485 -54.83 -2.19 26.96
CA PRO A 485 -55.78 -2.72 27.93
C PRO A 485 -57.21 -2.71 27.37
N HIS A 486 -57.96 -3.76 27.67
CA HIS A 486 -59.41 -3.75 27.88
C HIS A 486 -59.71 -4.53 29.16
#